data_AF-A0A955VDQ1-F1
#
_entry.id   AF-A0A955VDQ1-F1
#
_cell.length_a   1.000
_cell.length_b   1.000
_cell.length_c   1.000
_cell.angle_alpha   90.00
_cell.angle_beta   90.00
_cell.angle_gamma   90.00
#
_symmetry.space_group_name_H-M   'P 1'
#
loop_
_entity.id
_entity.type
_entity.pdbx_description
1 polymer ?
#
loop_
_entity_poly.entity_id
_entity_poly.type
_entity_poly.pdbx_seq_one_letter_code
_entity_poly.pdbx_strand_id
1 'polypeptide(L)'
;MTSASTTRRALAIAAGAAAAALALAGGGCAAEEPVSAPMGLSVSALTGTACGDPSSPSTGVDPFADIGDISVAVRAFDEESGRYETLAKASTSLKQAASLRVKSVPEGTGREVIVLGKGSQAQWYGKAPGVTVKRNTDNAVDVLLTKLGELSCVPSPATSLNGVFPAAVMLGDGRALVTGGFTEVVADGSGSKLTSPSSSAFLVDMARGTVKDLGSMGAGQGRAAHAMVYMPEVDQVLIVGGLSEMRLDESKPFPFVFTHDDADKARNDYVIFDVATETFRAGTDTMVRGRVFPRAQALADGTVVVTGGGPWPYDDQDAGYLQVSVFAPTLHDGEGGFLDVNNFRSFYTRAGHTLTPVNDTAEGLSQLLVWGGTTPDRSFGNPAEIFVQSGRQLSGVNGTFKEVVITGEVPSFTYFHEATPLTGNRVLMTGGVAYEGGLTAPHADEAWLLTFVDGPSPFVNVVKVPGLGAGRVFHTALSHDLVHVSVLGGFVGLEALTSDTVKLFDVSNTTSAWATAAASATFAPRGGQAAVTGPSGAALLAGGDGSARAHGAQQRQSVEIFTPPTVPVP
;
A
#
# COMPACT_ATOMS: atom_id res chain seq x y z
N MET A 1 9.06 -13.78 56.88
CA MET A 1 9.61 -15.15 56.82
C MET A 1 9.72 -15.53 55.34
N THR A 2 10.94 -15.87 54.90
CA THR A 2 11.33 -16.55 53.63
C THR A 2 10.76 -15.96 52.32
N SER A 3 11.39 -15.00 51.61
CA SER A 3 12.65 -15.01 50.83
C SER A 3 12.75 -16.06 49.72
N ALA A 4 12.58 -15.63 48.47
CA ALA A 4 13.06 -16.26 47.23
C ALA A 4 13.47 -15.10 46.28
N SER A 5 14.75 -14.74 46.22
CA SER A 5 15.79 -15.29 45.32
C SER A 5 15.62 -14.84 43.85
N THR A 6 16.05 -13.61 43.59
CA THR A 6 16.29 -13.05 42.25
C THR A 6 17.71 -13.41 41.80
N THR A 7 17.84 -14.23 40.75
CA THR A 7 19.12 -14.60 40.17
C THR A 7 19.57 -13.52 39.18
N ARG A 8 20.36 -12.54 39.64
CA ARG A 8 21.13 -11.63 38.77
C ARG A 8 22.47 -12.30 38.43
N ARG A 9 22.71 -12.60 37.15
CA ARG A 9 24.05 -12.92 36.66
C ARG A 9 24.81 -11.60 36.45
N ALA A 10 25.71 -11.30 37.37
CA ALA A 10 26.79 -10.33 37.17
C ALA A 10 27.93 -11.03 36.43
N LEU A 11 28.34 -10.50 35.28
CA LEU A 11 29.60 -10.90 34.63
C LEU A 11 30.70 -9.97 35.16
N ALA A 12 31.65 -10.56 35.86
CA ALA A 12 32.80 -9.88 36.45
C ALA A 12 33.82 -9.48 35.37
N ILE A 13 34.23 -8.22 35.41
CA ILE A 13 35.39 -7.69 34.69
C ILE A 13 36.64 -8.14 35.46
N ALA A 14 37.45 -9.00 34.87
CA ALA A 14 38.79 -9.32 35.37
C ALA A 14 39.84 -8.61 34.50
N ALA A 15 40.50 -7.62 35.11
CA ALA A 15 41.69 -6.99 34.59
C ALA A 15 42.88 -7.97 34.73
N GLY A 16 43.58 -8.21 33.62
CA GLY A 16 44.83 -8.98 33.59
C GLY A 16 45.75 -8.41 32.54
N ALA A 17 46.71 -7.60 32.99
CA ALA A 17 47.78 -7.07 32.16
C ALA A 17 48.81 -8.18 31.84
N ALA A 18 49.12 -8.36 30.57
CA ALA A 18 50.34 -9.03 30.12
C ALA A 18 50.81 -8.36 28.83
N ALA A 19 51.84 -7.52 28.98
CA ALA A 19 52.57 -6.93 27.87
C ALA A 19 53.47 -8.01 27.24
N ALA A 20 53.17 -8.39 26.00
CA ALA A 20 54.07 -9.13 25.13
C ALA A 20 54.22 -8.33 23.82
N ALA A 21 55.36 -7.66 23.69
CA ALA A 21 55.78 -7.00 22.47
C ALA A 21 56.15 -8.09 21.44
N LEU A 22 55.22 -8.38 20.53
CA LEU A 22 55.50 -9.18 19.33
C LEU A 22 55.64 -8.22 18.15
N ALA A 23 56.88 -7.99 17.72
CA ALA A 23 57.19 -7.32 16.47
C ALA A 23 56.83 -8.27 15.31
N LEU A 24 55.60 -8.18 14.82
CA LEU A 24 55.18 -8.82 13.57
C LEU A 24 55.63 -7.94 12.40
N ALA A 25 56.58 -8.46 11.63
CA ALA A 25 57.00 -7.91 10.36
C ALA A 25 55.77 -7.77 9.43
N GLY A 26 55.53 -6.54 8.98
CA GLY A 26 54.50 -6.21 8.00
C GLY A 26 54.82 -6.83 6.64
N GLY A 27 54.38 -8.07 6.44
CA GLY A 27 54.07 -8.55 5.10
C GLY A 27 52.79 -7.85 4.67
N GLY A 28 52.90 -6.84 3.81
CA GLY A 28 51.73 -6.22 3.19
C GLY A 28 50.98 -7.30 2.42
N CYS A 29 49.89 -7.81 2.98
CA CYS A 29 48.87 -8.52 2.23
C CYS A 29 48.36 -7.53 1.20
N ALA A 30 48.85 -7.65 -0.04
CA ALA A 30 48.22 -7.00 -1.17
C ALA A 30 46.74 -7.39 -1.10
N ALA A 31 45.86 -6.41 -0.87
CA ALA A 31 44.43 -6.65 -0.93
C ALA A 31 44.18 -7.29 -2.29
N GLU A 32 43.73 -8.54 -2.28
CA GLU A 32 43.42 -9.27 -3.50
C GLU A 32 42.42 -8.41 -4.26
N GLU A 33 42.81 -7.95 -5.46
CA GLU A 33 41.94 -7.06 -6.24
C GLU A 33 40.57 -7.75 -6.38
N PRO A 34 39.46 -7.02 -6.17
CA PRO A 34 38.13 -7.60 -6.24
C PRO A 34 37.91 -8.23 -7.62
N VAL A 35 38.01 -9.56 -7.69
CA VAL A 35 37.83 -10.31 -8.92
C VAL A 35 36.35 -10.28 -9.29
N SER A 36 36.08 -9.84 -10.51
CA SER A 36 34.76 -9.42 -10.95
C SER A 36 33.97 -10.60 -11.55
N ALA A 37 32.68 -10.75 -11.21
CA ALA A 37 31.83 -11.84 -11.72
C ALA A 37 30.87 -11.37 -12.83
N PRO A 38 30.63 -12.17 -13.88
CA PRO A 38 29.60 -11.86 -14.86
C PRO A 38 28.19 -12.10 -14.30
N MET A 39 27.24 -11.25 -14.66
CA MET A 39 25.81 -11.41 -14.36
C MET A 39 25.03 -11.62 -15.67
N GLY A 40 24.15 -12.61 -15.69
CA GLY A 40 23.26 -12.90 -16.81
C GLY A 40 21.87 -12.30 -16.55
N LEU A 41 21.32 -11.58 -17.52
CA LEU A 41 20.01 -10.95 -17.35
C LEU A 41 18.95 -11.67 -18.19
N SER A 42 17.85 -12.06 -17.55
CA SER A 42 16.61 -12.51 -18.19
C SER A 42 15.62 -11.36 -18.15
N VAL A 43 15.26 -10.82 -19.32
CA VAL A 43 14.36 -9.67 -19.42
C VAL A 43 13.05 -10.15 -20.02
N SER A 44 11.95 -9.91 -19.30
CA SER A 44 10.60 -10.01 -19.83
C SER A 44 9.99 -8.62 -19.94
N ALA A 45 8.91 -8.47 -20.69
CA ALA A 45 8.24 -7.19 -20.85
C ALA A 45 6.73 -7.38 -20.95
N LEU A 46 5.95 -6.47 -20.37
CA LEU A 46 4.50 -6.46 -20.54
C LEU A 46 4.15 -5.80 -21.88
N THR A 47 3.29 -6.45 -22.66
CA THR A 47 2.77 -5.90 -23.90
C THR A 47 1.41 -5.24 -23.62
N GLY A 48 1.25 -3.95 -23.93
CA GLY A 48 -0.02 -3.24 -23.78
C GLY A 48 0.10 -1.76 -23.42
N THR A 49 -0.92 -0.97 -23.74
CA THR A 49 -0.97 0.48 -23.47
C THR A 49 -1.93 0.85 -22.33
N ALA A 50 -3.05 0.14 -22.21
CA ALA A 50 -4.05 0.25 -21.15
C ALA A 50 -5.11 -0.85 -21.30
N CYS A 51 -5.72 -1.29 -20.20
CA CYS A 51 -6.65 -2.42 -20.19
C CYS A 51 -8.09 -1.93 -20.44
N GLY A 52 -8.22 -0.84 -21.21
CA GLY A 52 -9.48 -0.10 -21.38
C GLY A 52 -10.66 -0.92 -21.90
N ASP A 53 -10.39 -2.08 -22.52
CA ASP A 53 -11.36 -3.16 -22.64
C ASP A 53 -10.74 -4.45 -22.05
N PRO A 54 -11.08 -4.82 -20.80
CA PRO A 54 -10.58 -6.05 -20.18
C PRO A 54 -11.01 -7.31 -20.93
N SER A 55 -12.08 -7.24 -21.73
CA SER A 55 -12.58 -8.35 -22.54
C SER A 55 -11.84 -8.50 -23.88
N SER A 56 -11.20 -7.43 -24.35
CA SER A 56 -10.40 -7.38 -25.58
C SER A 56 -9.18 -6.46 -25.41
N PRO A 57 -8.20 -6.83 -24.54
CA PRO A 57 -7.01 -6.01 -24.37
C PRO A 57 -6.33 -5.84 -25.73
N SER A 58 -6.08 -4.60 -26.13
CA SER A 58 -5.35 -4.35 -27.37
C SER A 58 -3.97 -4.98 -27.21
N THR A 59 -3.62 -5.89 -28.11
CA THR A 59 -2.26 -6.44 -28.14
C THR A 59 -1.32 -5.27 -28.42
N GLY A 60 -0.59 -4.83 -27.41
CA GLY A 60 0.43 -3.80 -27.58
C GLY A 60 1.50 -4.28 -28.56
N VAL A 61 2.23 -3.32 -29.13
CA VAL A 61 3.50 -3.59 -29.80
C VAL A 61 4.39 -4.36 -28.82
N ASP A 62 5.00 -5.46 -29.28
CA ASP A 62 6.04 -6.16 -28.52
C ASP A 62 7.07 -5.11 -28.04
N PRO A 63 7.27 -4.93 -26.73
CA PRO A 63 8.21 -3.95 -26.20
C PRO A 63 9.60 -4.10 -26.83
N PHE A 64 10.02 -5.32 -27.14
CA PHE A 64 11.31 -5.57 -27.79
C PHE A 64 11.36 -5.14 -29.26
N ALA A 65 10.20 -5.00 -29.92
CA ALA A 65 10.12 -4.39 -31.24
C ALA A 65 10.19 -2.86 -31.18
N ASP A 66 9.79 -2.24 -30.06
CA ASP A 66 9.89 -0.79 -29.85
C ASP A 66 11.29 -0.38 -29.37
N ILE A 67 11.92 -1.15 -28.49
CA ILE A 67 13.20 -0.80 -27.85
C ILE A 67 14.37 -0.95 -28.85
N GLY A 68 15.05 0.17 -29.13
CA GLY A 68 16.28 0.17 -29.93
C GLY A 68 17.53 -0.16 -29.11
N ASP A 69 17.60 0.37 -27.89
CA ASP A 69 18.76 0.27 -27.00
C ASP A 69 18.34 -0.04 -25.56
N ILE A 70 19.08 -0.92 -24.89
CA ILE A 70 18.94 -1.22 -23.47
C ILE A 70 20.16 -0.69 -22.72
N SER A 71 19.92 -0.07 -21.56
CA SER A 71 20.94 0.25 -20.55
C SER A 71 20.62 -0.47 -19.25
N VAL A 72 21.64 -1.02 -18.61
CA VAL A 72 21.53 -1.72 -17.33
C VAL A 72 22.51 -1.11 -16.35
N ALA A 73 22.06 -0.85 -15.13
CA ALA A 73 22.90 -0.50 -14.00
C ALA A 73 22.71 -1.50 -12.87
N VAL A 74 23.81 -1.88 -12.23
CA VAL A 74 23.80 -2.60 -10.96
C VAL A 74 24.22 -1.64 -9.87
N ARG A 75 23.39 -1.49 -8.84
CA ARG A 75 23.60 -0.56 -7.74
C ARG A 75 23.65 -1.28 -6.41
N ALA A 76 24.24 -0.63 -5.42
CA ALA A 76 24.19 -1.05 -4.02
C ALA A 76 23.93 0.14 -3.13
N PHE A 77 23.20 -0.08 -2.04
CA PHE A 77 23.04 0.91 -1.00
C PHE A 77 24.34 0.99 -0.19
N ASP A 78 24.93 2.17 -0.12
CA ASP A 78 26.03 2.48 0.78
C ASP A 78 25.44 3.00 2.09
N GLU A 79 25.67 2.25 3.17
CA GLU A 79 25.18 2.58 4.50
C GLU A 79 25.84 3.84 5.06
N GLU A 80 27.09 4.15 4.66
CA GLU A 80 27.81 5.33 5.16
C GLU A 80 27.24 6.62 4.59
N SER A 81 27.01 6.68 3.28
CA SER A 81 26.41 7.85 2.63
C SER A 81 24.88 7.86 2.68
N GLY A 82 24.25 6.73 3.00
CA GLY A 82 22.81 6.55 2.93
C GLY A 82 22.26 6.66 1.50
N ARG A 83 23.05 6.32 0.49
CA ARG A 83 22.72 6.49 -0.93
C ARG A 83 23.05 5.25 -1.73
N TYR A 84 22.37 5.09 -2.87
CA TYR A 84 22.67 4.02 -3.80
C TYR A 84 23.78 4.42 -4.79
N GLU A 85 24.87 3.66 -4.81
CA GLU A 85 25.99 3.81 -5.73
C GLU A 85 25.90 2.84 -6.91
N THR A 86 26.31 3.27 -8.10
CA THR A 86 26.37 2.41 -9.29
C THR A 86 27.69 1.65 -9.31
N LEU A 87 27.60 0.33 -9.18
CA LEU A 87 28.74 -0.59 -9.18
C LEU A 87 29.18 -0.97 -10.59
N ALA A 88 28.20 -1.19 -11.48
CA ALA A 88 28.45 -1.60 -12.85
C ALA A 88 27.37 -1.03 -13.77
N LYS A 89 27.76 -0.73 -15.01
CA LYS A 89 26.84 -0.26 -16.06
C LYS A 89 27.20 -0.91 -17.39
N ALA A 90 26.17 -1.27 -18.15
CA ALA A 90 26.33 -1.77 -19.51
C ALA A 90 25.19 -1.24 -20.39
N SER A 91 25.46 -1.03 -21.67
CA SER A 91 24.45 -0.69 -22.66
C SER A 91 24.68 -1.50 -23.93
N THR A 92 23.61 -1.91 -24.60
CA THR A 92 23.67 -2.62 -25.89
C THR A 92 22.45 -2.30 -26.75
N SER A 93 22.58 -2.44 -28.07
CA SER A 93 21.42 -2.45 -28.96
C SER A 93 20.75 -3.83 -28.93
N LEU A 94 19.41 -3.86 -28.87
CA LEU A 94 18.61 -5.09 -28.88
C LEU A 94 18.65 -5.80 -30.24
N LYS A 95 18.82 -5.05 -31.34
CA LYS A 95 18.83 -5.60 -32.72
C LYS A 95 19.90 -6.67 -32.94
N GLN A 96 20.88 -6.77 -32.04
CA GLN A 96 22.04 -7.65 -32.17
C GLN A 96 22.17 -8.68 -31.04
N ALA A 97 21.27 -8.70 -30.05
CA ALA A 97 21.47 -9.47 -28.83
C ALA A 97 20.21 -10.23 -28.38
N ALA A 98 20.33 -11.56 -28.25
CA ALA A 98 19.31 -12.40 -27.60
C ALA A 98 19.49 -12.48 -26.07
N SER A 99 20.59 -11.96 -25.53
CA SER A 99 20.87 -11.88 -24.09
C SER A 99 21.83 -10.73 -23.78
N LEU A 100 21.72 -10.14 -22.59
CA LEU A 100 22.61 -9.10 -22.10
C LEU A 100 23.38 -9.62 -20.88
N ARG A 101 24.71 -9.53 -20.94
CA ARG A 101 25.59 -9.85 -19.81
C ARG A 101 26.23 -8.58 -19.28
N VAL A 102 26.05 -8.31 -18.00
CA VAL A 102 26.75 -7.22 -17.30
C VAL A 102 28.03 -7.81 -16.73
N LYS A 103 29.17 -7.30 -17.20
CA LYS A 103 30.49 -7.70 -16.69
C LYS A 103 30.87 -6.83 -15.50
N SER A 104 31.84 -7.33 -14.76
CA SER A 104 32.47 -6.61 -13.67
C SER A 104 31.55 -6.23 -12.51
N VAL A 105 30.56 -7.08 -12.20
CA VAL A 105 29.66 -6.85 -11.06
C VAL A 105 30.31 -7.41 -9.79
N PRO A 106 30.52 -6.59 -8.74
CA PRO A 106 31.03 -7.08 -7.47
C PRO A 106 30.05 -8.07 -6.81
N GLU A 107 30.60 -9.14 -6.24
CA GLU A 107 29.86 -10.09 -5.40
C GLU A 107 29.18 -9.37 -4.21
N GLY A 108 28.01 -9.84 -3.80
CA GLY A 108 27.29 -9.32 -2.63
C GLY A 108 25.78 -9.51 -2.69
N THR A 109 25.13 -9.24 -1.57
CA THR A 109 23.66 -9.29 -1.39
C THR A 109 23.05 -7.90 -1.50
N GLY A 110 21.72 -7.81 -1.63
CA GLY A 110 21.02 -6.53 -1.61
C GLY A 110 21.31 -5.63 -2.82
N ARG A 111 21.79 -6.21 -3.94
CA ARG A 111 22.04 -5.46 -5.16
C ARG A 111 20.71 -5.08 -5.83
N GLU A 112 20.70 -3.96 -6.51
CA GLU A 112 19.59 -3.52 -7.34
C GLU A 112 20.01 -3.55 -8.81
N VAL A 113 19.23 -4.24 -9.64
CA VAL A 113 19.42 -4.26 -11.09
C VAL A 113 18.35 -3.40 -11.72
N ILE A 114 18.75 -2.32 -12.39
CA ILE A 114 17.85 -1.41 -13.12
C ILE A 114 18.08 -1.59 -14.62
N VAL A 115 17.00 -1.71 -15.37
CA VAL A 115 17.00 -1.84 -16.83
C VAL A 115 16.17 -0.71 -17.42
N LEU A 116 16.75 0.04 -18.37
CA LEU A 116 16.07 1.07 -19.15
C LEU A 116 16.18 0.75 -20.64
N GLY A 117 15.04 0.45 -21.28
CA GLY A 117 14.89 0.32 -22.72
C GLY A 117 14.45 1.65 -23.34
N LYS A 118 15.21 2.16 -24.30
CA LYS A 118 14.84 3.35 -25.10
C LYS A 118 14.09 2.90 -26.34
N GLY A 119 12.76 3.04 -26.32
CA GLY A 119 11.90 2.76 -27.46
C GLY A 119 11.67 3.98 -28.36
N SER A 120 11.11 3.71 -29.53
CA SER A 120 10.67 4.73 -30.49
C SER A 120 9.36 5.40 -30.07
N GLN A 121 8.51 4.68 -29.34
CA GLN A 121 7.20 5.14 -28.86
C GLN A 121 7.20 5.40 -27.35
N ALA A 122 7.87 4.55 -26.57
CA ALA A 122 7.91 4.67 -25.12
C ALA A 122 9.30 4.38 -24.54
N GLN A 123 9.53 4.85 -23.31
CA GLN A 123 10.63 4.36 -22.49
C GLN A 123 10.14 3.19 -21.64
N TRP A 124 10.99 2.18 -21.49
CA TRP A 124 10.69 0.95 -20.79
C TRP A 124 11.61 0.81 -19.59
N TYR A 125 11.06 0.52 -18.43
CA TYR A 125 11.77 0.46 -17.17
C TYR A 125 11.51 -0.86 -16.49
N GLY A 126 12.54 -1.43 -15.87
CA GLY A 126 12.40 -2.57 -14.97
C GLY A 126 13.43 -2.50 -13.86
N LYS A 127 13.05 -3.01 -12.68
CA LYS A 127 13.92 -3.05 -11.51
C LYS A 127 13.74 -4.37 -10.77
N ALA A 128 14.85 -5.02 -10.46
CA ALA A 128 14.92 -6.16 -9.55
C ALA A 128 15.77 -5.78 -8.31
N PRO A 129 15.14 -5.55 -7.16
CA PRO A 129 15.84 -5.32 -5.90
C PRO A 129 16.28 -6.63 -5.23
N GLY A 130 17.14 -6.54 -4.22
CA GLY A 130 17.50 -7.69 -3.38
C GLY A 130 18.33 -8.77 -4.09
N VAL A 131 18.93 -8.46 -5.23
CA VAL A 131 19.70 -9.43 -6.03
C VAL A 131 20.96 -9.83 -5.27
N THR A 132 21.21 -11.13 -5.22
CA THR A 132 22.46 -11.70 -4.70
C THR A 132 23.35 -12.10 -5.86
N VAL A 133 24.51 -11.45 -5.97
CA VAL A 133 25.53 -11.75 -6.97
C VAL A 133 26.58 -12.64 -6.33
N LYS A 134 26.67 -13.89 -6.77
CA LYS A 134 27.68 -14.86 -6.34
C LYS A 134 28.83 -14.91 -7.35
N ARG A 135 30.04 -15.11 -6.83
CA ARG A 135 31.24 -15.23 -7.66
C ARG A 135 31.22 -16.50 -8.50
N ASN A 136 31.75 -16.42 -9.73
CA ASN A 136 31.97 -17.56 -10.63
C ASN A 136 30.70 -18.39 -10.93
N THR A 137 29.52 -17.80 -10.82
CA THR A 137 28.24 -18.41 -11.18
C THR A 137 27.50 -17.55 -12.18
N ASP A 138 26.67 -18.15 -13.02
CA ASP A 138 25.70 -17.40 -13.81
C ASP A 138 24.60 -16.87 -12.89
N ASN A 139 24.69 -15.58 -12.56
CA ASN A 139 23.69 -14.89 -11.75
C ASN A 139 22.52 -14.48 -12.64
N ALA A 140 21.50 -15.32 -12.75
CA ALA A 140 20.28 -15.02 -13.50
C ALA A 140 19.38 -14.07 -12.69
N VAL A 141 18.94 -12.99 -13.32
CA VAL A 141 17.99 -12.02 -12.75
C VAL A 141 16.82 -11.86 -13.70
N ASP A 142 15.60 -12.09 -13.21
CA ASP A 142 14.37 -11.80 -13.95
C ASP A 142 14.00 -10.33 -13.74
N VAL A 143 13.79 -9.59 -14.83
CA VAL A 143 13.32 -8.19 -14.79
C VAL A 143 12.15 -8.03 -15.74
N LEU A 144 11.02 -7.55 -15.20
CA LEU A 144 9.88 -7.11 -16.00
C LEU A 144 10.07 -5.67 -16.45
N LEU A 145 10.01 -5.44 -17.76
CA LEU A 145 9.91 -4.11 -18.35
C LEU A 145 8.44 -3.66 -18.42
N THR A 146 8.20 -2.48 -17.87
CA THR A 146 6.94 -1.73 -17.94
C THR A 146 7.20 -0.34 -18.49
N LYS A 147 6.18 0.31 -19.04
CA LYS A 147 6.35 1.64 -19.61
C LYS A 147 6.59 2.69 -18.54
N LEU A 148 7.66 3.46 -18.69
CA LEU A 148 8.04 4.55 -17.79
C LEU A 148 7.11 5.76 -17.98
N GLY A 149 6.49 6.24 -16.90
CA GLY A 149 5.53 7.34 -16.92
C GLY A 149 4.15 6.97 -17.48
N GLU A 150 3.90 5.69 -17.75
CA GLU A 150 2.68 5.14 -18.36
C GLU A 150 2.19 3.89 -17.62
N LEU A 151 1.13 3.29 -18.14
CA LEU A 151 0.51 2.05 -17.66
C LEU A 151 0.94 0.87 -18.54
N SER A 152 1.04 -0.30 -17.93
CA SER A 152 1.29 -1.58 -18.59
C SER A 152 0.25 -2.59 -18.14
N CYS A 153 -0.38 -3.30 -19.07
CA CYS A 153 -1.42 -4.27 -18.76
C CYS A 153 -0.85 -5.58 -18.27
N VAL A 154 -1.48 -6.15 -17.24
CA VAL A 154 -1.27 -7.53 -16.83
C VAL A 154 -2.50 -8.34 -17.21
N PRO A 155 -2.38 -9.39 -18.04
CA PRO A 155 -3.51 -10.23 -18.39
C PRO A 155 -4.16 -10.86 -17.13
N SER A 156 -5.43 -10.57 -16.90
CA SER A 156 -6.20 -11.16 -15.80
C SER A 156 -6.90 -12.46 -16.23
N PRO A 157 -7.13 -13.41 -15.30
CA PRO A 157 -7.91 -14.61 -15.58
C PRO A 157 -9.31 -14.24 -16.07
N ALA A 158 -9.83 -14.96 -17.07
CA ALA A 158 -11.18 -14.72 -17.59
C ALA A 158 -12.30 -14.93 -16.54
N THR A 159 -12.00 -15.66 -15.47
CA THR A 159 -12.85 -15.93 -14.30
C THR A 159 -12.88 -14.79 -13.29
N SER A 160 -11.93 -13.86 -13.35
CA SER A 160 -11.86 -12.72 -12.45
C SER A 160 -12.72 -11.59 -13.00
N LEU A 161 -13.85 -11.33 -12.34
CA LEU A 161 -14.75 -10.23 -12.66
C LEU A 161 -14.22 -8.92 -12.08
N ASN A 162 -14.45 -7.83 -12.78
CA ASN A 162 -14.13 -6.49 -12.31
C ASN A 162 -14.96 -6.15 -11.08
N GLY A 163 -14.31 -5.66 -10.03
CA GLY A 163 -14.96 -5.27 -8.78
C GLY A 163 -14.72 -3.82 -8.39
N VAL A 164 -15.73 -3.18 -7.79
CA VAL A 164 -15.59 -1.89 -7.09
C VAL A 164 -15.24 -2.14 -5.63
N PHE A 165 -14.24 -1.42 -5.11
CA PHE A 165 -13.67 -1.59 -3.78
C PHE A 165 -13.08 -2.98 -3.49
N PRO A 166 -12.27 -3.58 -4.40
CA PRO A 166 -11.39 -4.66 -4.00
C PRO A 166 -10.33 -4.13 -3.04
N ALA A 167 -9.55 -5.02 -2.43
CA ALA A 167 -8.36 -4.66 -1.67
C ALA A 167 -7.13 -5.38 -2.22
N ALA A 168 -5.96 -4.77 -2.02
CA ALA A 168 -4.68 -5.34 -2.39
C ALA A 168 -3.66 -5.14 -1.28
N VAL A 169 -2.71 -6.06 -1.15
CA VAL A 169 -1.57 -5.96 -0.23
C VAL A 169 -0.31 -6.56 -0.87
N MET A 170 0.85 -5.97 -0.61
CA MET A 170 2.14 -6.56 -0.97
C MET A 170 2.53 -7.66 0.01
N LEU A 171 3.06 -8.76 -0.50
CA LEU A 171 3.65 -9.86 0.25
C LEU A 171 5.17 -9.69 0.37
N GLY A 172 5.79 -10.39 1.32
CA GLY A 172 7.24 -10.31 1.57
C GLY A 172 8.11 -10.81 0.41
N ASP A 173 7.54 -11.61 -0.49
CA ASP A 173 8.21 -12.12 -1.69
C ASP A 173 8.04 -11.21 -2.93
N GLY A 174 7.40 -10.05 -2.79
CA GLY A 174 7.19 -9.08 -3.87
C GLY A 174 5.98 -9.36 -4.76
N ARG A 175 5.20 -10.41 -4.50
CA ARG A 175 3.88 -10.59 -5.12
C ARG A 175 2.84 -9.72 -4.41
N ALA A 176 1.74 -9.42 -5.09
CA ALA A 176 0.60 -8.75 -4.50
C ALA A 176 -0.60 -9.69 -4.46
N LEU A 177 -1.30 -9.76 -3.32
CA LEU A 177 -2.59 -10.43 -3.21
C LEU A 177 -3.71 -9.42 -3.45
N VAL A 178 -4.66 -9.76 -4.33
CA VAL A 178 -5.87 -8.97 -4.59
C VAL A 178 -7.10 -9.80 -4.26
N THR A 179 -8.07 -9.21 -3.56
CA THR A 179 -9.30 -9.90 -3.17
C THR A 179 -10.55 -9.02 -3.24
N GLY A 180 -11.69 -9.66 -3.50
CA GLY A 180 -13.01 -9.09 -3.27
C GLY A 180 -13.46 -8.00 -4.25
N GLY A 181 -14.34 -7.13 -3.76
CA GLY A 181 -15.00 -6.07 -4.54
C GLY A 181 -16.44 -6.43 -4.95
N PHE A 182 -17.27 -5.41 -5.18
CA PHE A 182 -18.64 -5.59 -5.70
C PHE A 182 -18.60 -5.76 -7.21
N THR A 183 -19.18 -6.84 -7.73
CA THR A 183 -19.16 -7.16 -9.17
C THR A 183 -20.44 -6.80 -9.90
N GLU A 184 -21.44 -6.26 -9.19
CA GLU A 184 -22.72 -5.86 -9.77
C GLU A 184 -23.20 -4.54 -9.20
N VAL A 185 -23.87 -3.77 -10.04
CA VAL A 185 -24.65 -2.61 -9.64
C VAL A 185 -26.09 -2.83 -10.10
N VAL A 186 -27.03 -2.86 -9.15
CA VAL A 186 -28.45 -3.11 -9.41
C VAL A 186 -29.29 -1.90 -9.07
N ALA A 187 -30.43 -1.72 -9.75
CA ALA A 187 -31.39 -0.67 -9.43
C ALA A 187 -32.08 -0.96 -8.08
N ASP A 188 -32.31 0.08 -7.28
CA ASP A 188 -32.96 0.02 -5.97
C ASP A 188 -33.96 1.17 -5.78
N GLY A 189 -35.20 0.96 -6.23
CA GLY A 189 -36.22 2.01 -6.20
C GLY A 189 -35.81 3.21 -7.05
N SER A 190 -35.56 4.35 -6.41
CA SER A 190 -35.07 5.58 -7.05
C SER A 190 -33.54 5.72 -7.05
N GLY A 191 -32.80 4.75 -6.49
CA GLY A 191 -31.35 4.75 -6.44
C GLY A 191 -30.76 3.47 -7.05
N SER A 192 -29.52 3.21 -6.66
CA SER A 192 -28.74 2.04 -7.08
C SER A 192 -28.12 1.36 -5.86
N LYS A 193 -27.68 0.11 -6.00
CA LYS A 193 -26.94 -0.64 -4.99
C LYS A 193 -25.76 -1.35 -5.62
N LEU A 194 -24.61 -1.32 -4.94
CA LEU A 194 -23.50 -2.22 -5.21
C LEU A 194 -23.78 -3.54 -4.50
N THR A 195 -23.81 -4.65 -5.25
CA THR A 195 -24.15 -5.99 -4.75
C THR A 195 -23.13 -7.03 -5.22
N SER A 196 -23.38 -8.30 -4.88
CA SER A 196 -22.58 -9.44 -5.33
C SER A 196 -21.10 -9.29 -4.94
N PRO A 197 -20.81 -9.24 -3.62
CA PRO A 197 -19.44 -9.11 -3.13
C PRO A 197 -18.65 -10.37 -3.50
N SER A 198 -17.55 -10.18 -4.23
CA SER A 198 -16.74 -11.28 -4.73
C SER A 198 -15.98 -11.96 -3.60
N SER A 199 -15.85 -13.28 -3.69
CA SER A 199 -14.88 -14.05 -2.89
C SER A 199 -13.62 -14.38 -3.67
N SER A 200 -13.52 -13.95 -4.93
CA SER A 200 -12.39 -14.26 -5.80
C SER A 200 -11.10 -13.62 -5.29
N ALA A 201 -10.01 -14.33 -5.51
CA ALA A 201 -8.68 -13.88 -5.16
C ALA A 201 -7.65 -14.30 -6.22
N PHE A 202 -6.61 -13.48 -6.38
CA PHE A 202 -5.49 -13.81 -7.25
C PHE A 202 -4.19 -13.17 -6.75
N LEU A 203 -3.06 -13.77 -7.10
CA LEU A 203 -1.73 -13.21 -6.90
C LEU A 203 -1.24 -12.57 -8.18
N VAL A 204 -0.63 -11.39 -8.07
CA VAL A 204 0.09 -10.75 -9.15
C VAL A 204 1.58 -10.77 -8.83
N ASP A 205 2.37 -11.47 -9.66
CA ASP A 205 3.82 -11.40 -9.61
C ASP A 205 4.27 -10.18 -10.42
N MET A 206 4.58 -9.08 -9.74
CA MET A 206 5.01 -7.83 -10.37
C MET A 206 6.41 -7.91 -10.98
N ALA A 207 7.21 -8.91 -10.62
CA ALA A 207 8.54 -9.13 -11.20
C ALA A 207 8.47 -9.93 -12.51
N ARG A 208 7.36 -10.65 -12.76
CA ARG A 208 7.13 -11.43 -13.98
C ARG A 208 5.97 -10.96 -14.83
N GLY A 209 5.10 -10.13 -14.29
CA GLY A 209 3.90 -9.65 -14.98
C GLY A 209 2.89 -10.77 -15.18
N THR A 210 2.78 -11.69 -14.21
CA THR A 210 1.87 -12.84 -14.30
C THR A 210 0.80 -12.77 -13.21
N VAL A 211 -0.37 -13.33 -13.50
CA VAL A 211 -1.46 -13.48 -12.54
C VAL A 211 -1.72 -14.95 -12.29
N LYS A 212 -1.83 -15.34 -11.02
CA LYS A 212 -2.23 -16.67 -10.57
C LYS A 212 -3.60 -16.58 -9.91
N ASP A 213 -4.60 -17.21 -10.52
CA ASP A 213 -5.93 -17.37 -9.93
C ASP A 213 -5.81 -18.29 -8.69
N LEU A 214 -6.27 -17.80 -7.54
CA LEU A 214 -6.31 -18.56 -6.30
C LEU A 214 -7.71 -19.17 -6.04
N GLY A 215 -8.69 -18.89 -6.90
CA GLY A 215 -10.07 -19.28 -6.71
C GLY A 215 -10.78 -18.39 -5.69
N SER A 216 -11.36 -19.01 -4.66
CA SER A 216 -12.26 -18.34 -3.71
C SER A 216 -11.68 -18.34 -2.28
N MET A 217 -11.91 -17.25 -1.55
CA MET A 217 -11.68 -17.14 -0.09
C MET A 217 -12.55 -18.10 0.75
N GLY A 218 -13.51 -18.79 0.12
CA GLY A 218 -14.41 -19.75 0.76
C GLY A 218 -15.88 -19.35 0.65
N ALA A 219 -16.77 -20.32 0.90
CA ALA A 219 -18.22 -20.10 0.85
C ALA A 219 -18.65 -19.02 1.87
N GLY A 220 -19.43 -18.03 1.41
CA GLY A 220 -19.90 -16.93 2.25
C GLY A 220 -18.83 -15.89 2.61
N GLN A 221 -17.60 -16.02 2.10
CA GLN A 221 -16.49 -15.11 2.41
C GLN A 221 -16.35 -13.93 1.43
N GLY A 222 -17.33 -13.75 0.54
CA GLY A 222 -17.39 -12.61 -0.37
C GLY A 222 -17.47 -11.28 0.38
N ARG A 223 -16.66 -10.31 -0.02
CA ARG A 223 -16.55 -8.99 0.62
C ARG A 223 -16.02 -7.92 -0.33
N ALA A 224 -16.44 -6.69 -0.10
CA ALA A 224 -15.88 -5.48 -0.70
C ALA A 224 -15.62 -4.45 0.41
N ALA A 225 -14.81 -3.41 0.14
CA ALA A 225 -14.51 -2.36 1.13
C ALA A 225 -13.91 -2.91 2.45
N HIS A 226 -13.18 -4.03 2.39
CA HIS A 226 -12.47 -4.63 3.52
C HIS A 226 -11.03 -4.13 3.59
N ALA A 227 -10.36 -4.37 4.71
CA ALA A 227 -8.92 -4.11 4.86
C ALA A 227 -8.11 -5.39 4.68
N MET A 228 -6.88 -5.22 4.20
CA MET A 228 -5.89 -6.29 4.11
C MET A 228 -4.57 -5.84 4.73
N VAL A 229 -3.95 -6.72 5.52
CA VAL A 229 -2.65 -6.46 6.17
C VAL A 229 -1.79 -7.69 6.06
N TYR A 230 -0.58 -7.53 5.51
CA TYR A 230 0.44 -8.58 5.52
C TYR A 230 1.16 -8.58 6.88
N MET A 231 1.31 -9.76 7.46
CA MET A 231 1.95 -10.03 8.74
C MET A 231 3.25 -10.80 8.47
N PRO A 232 4.40 -10.09 8.34
CA PRO A 232 5.64 -10.71 7.90
C PRO A 232 6.20 -11.76 8.86
N GLU A 233 5.93 -11.65 10.16
CA GLU A 233 6.44 -12.59 11.17
C GLU A 233 5.90 -14.02 11.02
N VAL A 234 4.69 -14.16 10.45
CA VAL A 234 4.01 -15.44 10.24
C VAL A 234 3.75 -15.73 8.76
N ASP A 235 4.21 -14.85 7.86
CA ASP A 235 3.98 -14.92 6.41
C ASP A 235 2.50 -15.16 6.04
N GLN A 236 1.61 -14.37 6.63
CA GLN A 236 0.15 -14.46 6.43
C GLN A 236 -0.44 -13.09 6.11
N VAL A 237 -1.62 -13.08 5.49
CA VAL A 237 -2.43 -11.87 5.29
C VAL A 237 -3.72 -11.98 6.08
N LEU A 238 -3.99 -10.97 6.92
CA LEU A 238 -5.30 -10.77 7.54
C LEU A 238 -6.20 -9.99 6.58
N ILE A 239 -7.39 -10.52 6.32
CA ILE A 239 -8.45 -9.90 5.49
C ILE A 239 -9.66 -9.67 6.39
N VAL A 240 -10.02 -8.42 6.68
CA VAL A 240 -10.96 -8.10 7.77
C VAL A 240 -12.05 -7.11 7.38
N GLY A 241 -13.27 -7.39 7.83
CA GLY A 241 -14.45 -6.54 7.61
C GLY A 241 -14.93 -6.56 6.16
N GLY A 242 -15.53 -5.44 5.76
CA GLY A 242 -16.14 -5.23 4.44
C GLY A 242 -17.67 -5.24 4.47
N LEU A 243 -18.27 -5.18 3.29
CA LEU A 243 -19.71 -5.16 3.08
C LEU A 243 -20.21 -6.33 2.25
N SER A 244 -21.46 -6.70 2.47
CA SER A 244 -22.24 -7.55 1.57
C SER A 244 -23.04 -6.77 0.53
N GLU A 245 -23.36 -5.51 0.80
CA GLU A 245 -24.11 -4.60 -0.08
C GLU A 245 -23.79 -3.15 0.29
N MET A 246 -23.83 -2.23 -0.68
CA MET A 246 -23.73 -0.79 -0.42
C MET A 246 -24.80 -0.03 -1.18
N ARG A 247 -25.54 0.84 -0.49
CA ARG A 247 -26.59 1.65 -1.10
C ARG A 247 -26.01 2.93 -1.72
N LEU A 248 -26.56 3.33 -2.85
CA LEU A 248 -26.19 4.55 -3.57
C LEU A 248 -27.37 5.52 -3.60
N ASP A 249 -27.21 6.67 -2.98
CA ASP A 249 -28.17 7.78 -2.97
C ASP A 249 -27.73 8.84 -3.98
N GLU A 250 -28.19 8.68 -5.22
CA GLU A 250 -27.78 9.54 -6.33
C GLU A 250 -28.26 11.00 -6.20
N SER A 251 -29.13 11.29 -5.22
CA SER A 251 -29.57 12.65 -4.93
C SER A 251 -28.56 13.46 -4.11
N LYS A 252 -27.56 12.79 -3.51
CA LYS A 252 -26.54 13.42 -2.66
C LYS A 252 -25.27 13.73 -3.44
N PRO A 253 -24.55 14.82 -3.08
CA PRO A 253 -23.23 15.11 -3.64
C PRO A 253 -22.22 13.98 -3.45
N PHE A 254 -22.28 13.30 -2.29
CA PHE A 254 -21.57 12.05 -2.03
C PHE A 254 -22.58 10.89 -1.98
N PRO A 255 -22.58 9.99 -2.98
CA PRO A 255 -23.68 9.06 -3.18
C PRO A 255 -23.55 7.76 -2.36
N PHE A 256 -22.39 7.44 -1.79
CA PHE A 256 -22.18 6.18 -1.09
C PHE A 256 -22.76 6.25 0.32
N VAL A 257 -23.68 5.35 0.67
CA VAL A 257 -24.40 5.37 1.94
C VAL A 257 -24.13 4.11 2.75
N PHE A 258 -23.78 4.32 4.01
CA PHE A 258 -23.73 3.29 5.04
C PHE A 258 -24.18 3.94 6.35
N THR A 259 -25.39 3.63 6.79
CA THR A 259 -26.04 4.19 7.98
C THR A 259 -26.18 3.12 9.07
N HIS A 260 -26.70 3.50 10.24
CA HIS A 260 -27.01 2.54 11.30
C HIS A 260 -27.94 1.40 10.82
N ASP A 261 -28.90 1.73 9.95
CA ASP A 261 -29.84 0.76 9.37
C ASP A 261 -29.16 -0.26 8.45
N ASP A 262 -27.94 0.02 7.98
CA ASP A 262 -27.16 -0.86 7.11
C ASP A 262 -26.18 -1.74 7.91
N ALA A 263 -26.18 -1.67 9.25
CA ALA A 263 -25.18 -2.35 10.09
C ALA A 263 -25.15 -3.89 9.90
N ASP A 264 -26.26 -4.51 9.49
CA ASP A 264 -26.35 -5.94 9.16
C ASP A 264 -25.61 -6.32 7.86
N LYS A 265 -25.27 -5.34 7.02
CA LYS A 265 -24.47 -5.52 5.80
C LYS A 265 -22.98 -5.52 6.07
N ALA A 266 -22.55 -4.98 7.20
CA ALA A 266 -21.14 -4.92 7.58
C ALA A 266 -20.65 -6.25 8.16
N ARG A 267 -19.50 -6.71 7.68
CA ARG A 267 -18.89 -7.96 8.16
C ARG A 267 -18.09 -7.70 9.42
N ASN A 268 -18.23 -8.59 10.40
CA ASN A 268 -17.42 -8.60 11.61
C ASN A 268 -16.41 -9.75 11.66
N ASP A 269 -16.36 -10.57 10.62
CA ASP A 269 -15.43 -11.69 10.50
C ASP A 269 -14.13 -11.32 9.78
N TYR A 270 -13.24 -12.30 9.69
CA TYR A 270 -11.97 -12.22 8.98
C TYR A 270 -11.66 -13.52 8.24
N VAL A 271 -10.75 -13.42 7.27
CA VAL A 271 -10.14 -14.54 6.54
C VAL A 271 -8.63 -14.39 6.66
N ILE A 272 -7.91 -15.50 6.73
CA ILE A 272 -6.46 -15.52 6.66
C ILE A 272 -6.04 -16.22 5.39
N PHE A 273 -5.13 -15.57 4.67
CA PHE A 273 -4.40 -16.18 3.57
C PHE A 273 -3.00 -16.55 4.07
N ASP A 274 -2.66 -17.83 3.96
CA ASP A 274 -1.32 -18.33 4.24
C ASP A 274 -0.48 -18.28 2.96
N VAL A 275 0.62 -17.53 2.98
CA VAL A 275 1.42 -17.27 1.78
C VAL A 275 2.20 -18.51 1.34
N ALA A 276 2.63 -19.34 2.29
CA ALA A 276 3.43 -20.52 2.02
C ALA A 276 2.60 -21.63 1.36
N THR A 277 1.37 -21.85 1.85
CA THR A 277 0.45 -22.85 1.27
C THR A 277 -0.44 -22.28 0.17
N GLU A 278 -0.53 -20.95 0.07
CA GLU A 278 -1.43 -20.21 -0.80
C GLU A 278 -2.91 -20.61 -0.61
N THR A 279 -3.31 -20.83 0.64
CA THR A 279 -4.67 -21.24 1.00
C THR A 279 -5.37 -20.22 1.89
N PHE A 280 -6.69 -20.14 1.75
CA PHE A 280 -7.56 -19.35 2.62
C PHE A 280 -8.15 -20.19 3.74
N ARG A 281 -8.29 -19.58 4.91
CA ARG A 281 -9.04 -20.13 6.04
C ARG A 281 -9.92 -19.04 6.66
N ALA A 282 -11.17 -19.38 6.95
CA ALA A 282 -12.05 -18.49 7.69
C ALA A 282 -11.56 -18.35 9.14
N GLY A 283 -11.77 -17.17 9.71
CA GLY A 283 -11.52 -16.92 11.13
C GLY A 283 -12.42 -17.73 12.05
N THR A 284 -11.94 -17.98 13.27
CA THR A 284 -12.66 -18.76 14.29
C THR A 284 -13.40 -17.88 15.29
N ASP A 285 -13.11 -16.58 15.31
CA ASP A 285 -13.82 -15.58 16.09
C ASP A 285 -14.28 -14.39 15.23
N THR A 286 -14.79 -13.35 15.87
CA THR A 286 -15.29 -12.14 15.18
C THR A 286 -14.93 -10.90 15.97
N MET A 287 -14.80 -9.79 15.25
CA MET A 287 -14.81 -8.46 15.85
C MET A 287 -16.14 -8.24 16.56
N VAL A 288 -16.13 -7.39 17.59
CA VAL A 288 -17.34 -7.02 18.34
C VAL A 288 -18.40 -6.36 17.46
N ARG A 289 -17.98 -5.69 16.37
CA ARG A 289 -18.89 -5.02 15.42
C ARG A 289 -18.47 -5.27 13.98
N GLY A 290 -19.45 -5.25 13.09
CA GLY A 290 -19.20 -5.24 11.64
C GLY A 290 -18.60 -3.91 11.23
N ARG A 291 -17.58 -3.95 10.36
CA ARG A 291 -16.85 -2.74 9.94
C ARG A 291 -16.76 -2.63 8.43
N VAL A 292 -16.92 -1.42 7.91
CA VAL A 292 -16.89 -1.08 6.47
C VAL A 292 -15.81 -0.05 6.20
N PHE A 293 -14.95 -0.27 5.20
CA PHE A 293 -13.70 0.50 5.07
C PHE A 293 -12.95 0.63 6.41
N PRO A 294 -12.77 -0.47 7.18
CA PRO A 294 -11.89 -0.39 8.34
C PRO A 294 -10.48 -0.05 7.88
N ARG A 295 -9.68 0.52 8.78
CA ARG A 295 -8.23 0.60 8.57
C ARG A 295 -7.54 -0.38 9.50
N ALA A 296 -6.58 -1.11 8.96
CA ALA A 296 -5.82 -2.11 9.69
C ALA A 296 -4.32 -1.91 9.42
N GLN A 297 -3.49 -2.16 10.44
CA GLN A 297 -2.05 -1.98 10.35
C GLN A 297 -1.33 -3.00 11.23
N ALA A 298 -0.32 -3.67 10.68
CA ALA A 298 0.58 -4.52 11.46
C ALA A 298 1.45 -3.66 12.38
N LEU A 299 1.64 -4.14 13.61
CA LEU A 299 2.45 -3.53 14.66
C LEU A 299 3.79 -4.25 14.80
N ALA A 300 4.72 -3.66 15.55
CA ALA A 300 6.08 -4.15 15.70
C ALA A 300 6.21 -5.51 16.43
N ASP A 301 5.14 -6.03 17.03
CA ASP A 301 5.11 -7.34 17.70
C ASP A 301 4.27 -8.39 16.95
N GLY A 302 4.02 -8.15 15.65
CA GLY A 302 3.24 -9.03 14.79
C GLY A 302 1.72 -8.97 14.98
N THR A 303 1.22 -8.24 15.98
CA THR A 303 -0.23 -7.99 16.11
C THR A 303 -0.73 -7.00 15.06
N VAL A 304 -2.04 -6.95 14.84
CA VAL A 304 -2.67 -6.02 13.90
C VAL A 304 -3.74 -5.21 14.61
N VAL A 305 -3.64 -3.89 14.57
CA VAL A 305 -4.70 -3.00 15.07
C VAL A 305 -5.71 -2.72 13.97
N VAL A 306 -7.01 -2.80 14.29
CA VAL A 306 -8.13 -2.54 13.37
C VAL A 306 -9.03 -1.47 13.97
N THR A 307 -9.24 -0.39 13.21
CA THR A 307 -9.97 0.80 13.66
C THR A 307 -11.08 1.20 12.69
N GLY A 308 -12.10 1.87 13.23
CA GLY A 308 -13.16 2.51 12.45
C GLY A 308 -14.07 1.59 11.67
N GLY A 309 -14.54 2.11 10.54
CA GLY A 309 -15.51 1.49 9.66
C GLY A 309 -16.94 1.49 10.17
N GLY A 310 -17.31 2.57 10.87
CA GLY A 310 -18.69 2.83 11.26
C GLY A 310 -19.52 3.55 10.19
N PRO A 311 -20.80 3.81 10.48
CA PRO A 311 -21.69 4.58 9.62
C PRO A 311 -21.20 6.00 9.29
N TRP A 312 -21.67 6.53 8.17
CA TRP A 312 -21.45 7.92 7.75
C TRP A 312 -22.71 8.55 7.11
N PRO A 313 -22.97 9.85 7.37
CA PRO A 313 -22.32 10.66 8.41
C PRO A 313 -22.61 10.13 9.81
N TYR A 314 -21.85 10.59 10.81
CA TYR A 314 -22.01 10.16 12.20
C TYR A 314 -23.44 10.26 12.73
N ASP A 315 -23.86 9.24 13.49
CA ASP A 315 -25.04 9.24 14.37
C ASP A 315 -24.61 9.00 15.83
N ASP A 316 -25.32 9.58 16.81
CA ASP A 316 -25.00 9.42 18.24
C ASP A 316 -25.10 7.97 18.73
N GLN A 317 -25.88 7.15 18.02
CA GLN A 317 -25.98 5.71 18.20
C GLN A 317 -24.71 4.94 17.83
N ASP A 318 -23.74 5.59 17.15
CA ASP A 318 -22.54 4.96 16.62
C ASP A 318 -21.33 4.98 17.58
N ALA A 319 -21.52 5.39 18.84
CA ALA A 319 -20.44 5.42 19.84
C ALA A 319 -19.72 4.07 20.03
N GLY A 320 -20.34 2.95 19.62
CA GLY A 320 -19.70 1.63 19.60
C GLY A 320 -18.52 1.51 18.62
N TYR A 321 -18.45 2.36 17.59
CA TYR A 321 -17.37 2.37 16.61
C TYR A 321 -16.09 3.09 17.09
N LEU A 322 -16.10 3.59 18.33
CA LEU A 322 -14.88 3.98 19.06
C LEU A 322 -14.01 2.77 19.40
N GLN A 323 -14.60 1.58 19.48
CA GLN A 323 -13.89 0.37 19.87
C GLN A 323 -12.81 0.02 18.84
N VAL A 324 -11.65 -0.37 19.36
CA VAL A 324 -10.51 -0.85 18.56
C VAL A 324 -10.39 -2.35 18.76
N SER A 325 -10.18 -3.07 17.66
CA SER A 325 -9.91 -4.50 17.70
C SER A 325 -8.41 -4.72 17.51
N VAL A 326 -7.83 -5.68 18.22
CA VAL A 326 -6.44 -6.10 18.02
C VAL A 326 -6.42 -7.58 17.70
N PHE A 327 -5.96 -7.90 16.50
CA PHE A 327 -5.77 -9.26 16.04
C PHE A 327 -4.35 -9.73 16.39
N ALA A 328 -4.21 -10.97 16.87
CA ALA A 328 -2.94 -11.60 17.16
C ALA A 328 -2.84 -12.93 16.42
N PRO A 329 -1.86 -13.11 15.50
CA PRO A 329 -1.75 -14.32 14.68
C PRO A 329 -1.37 -15.57 15.49
N THR A 330 -0.84 -15.40 16.69
CA THR A 330 -0.36 -16.49 17.56
C THR A 330 -1.44 -17.04 18.51
N LEU A 331 -2.64 -16.44 18.56
CA LEU A 331 -3.75 -16.99 19.34
C LEU A 331 -4.27 -18.30 18.74
N HIS A 332 -5.03 -19.06 19.54
CA HIS A 332 -5.68 -20.30 19.11
C HIS A 332 -4.71 -21.26 18.40
N ASP A 333 -3.55 -21.51 19.03
CA ASP A 333 -2.50 -22.38 18.49
C ASP A 333 -1.97 -21.98 17.11
N GLY A 334 -1.96 -20.67 16.81
CA GLY A 334 -1.50 -20.12 15.52
C GLY A 334 -2.59 -19.98 14.47
N GLU A 335 -3.85 -20.33 14.80
CA GLU A 335 -4.99 -19.99 13.95
C GLU A 335 -5.30 -18.48 13.99
N GLY A 336 -4.82 -17.78 15.01
CA GLY A 336 -4.99 -16.35 15.21
C GLY A 336 -6.42 -15.96 15.56
N GLY A 337 -6.57 -14.81 16.23
CA GLY A 337 -7.87 -14.32 16.70
C GLY A 337 -7.78 -12.90 17.23
N PHE A 338 -8.91 -12.36 17.69
CA PHE A 338 -8.95 -11.06 18.33
C PHE A 338 -8.69 -11.17 19.84
N LEU A 339 -7.78 -10.33 20.34
CA LEU A 339 -7.51 -10.21 21.77
C LEU A 339 -8.73 -9.63 22.50
N ASP A 340 -8.99 -10.12 23.71
CA ASP A 340 -9.95 -9.51 24.63
C ASP A 340 -9.36 -8.22 25.23
N VAL A 341 -9.52 -7.12 24.48
CA VAL A 341 -9.03 -5.79 24.84
C VAL A 341 -10.12 -5.03 25.60
N ASN A 342 -10.08 -5.14 26.93
CA ASN A 342 -11.06 -4.50 27.81
C ASN A 342 -11.11 -2.98 27.57
N ASN A 343 -12.24 -2.52 27.04
CA ASN A 343 -12.56 -1.11 26.83
C ASN A 343 -11.52 -0.32 26.01
N PHE A 344 -10.83 -0.97 25.05
CA PHE A 344 -9.88 -0.30 24.18
C PHE A 344 -10.60 0.55 23.12
N ARG A 345 -10.42 1.87 23.20
CA ARG A 345 -11.16 2.82 22.38
C ARG A 345 -10.26 3.95 21.87
N SER A 346 -10.55 4.39 20.65
CA SER A 346 -10.14 5.68 20.11
C SER A 346 -10.95 6.81 20.76
N PHE A 347 -10.48 8.06 20.68
CA PHE A 347 -11.26 9.22 21.12
C PHE A 347 -12.42 9.56 20.18
N TYR A 348 -12.35 9.16 18.91
CA TYR A 348 -13.29 9.58 17.86
C TYR A 348 -13.85 8.38 17.10
N THR A 349 -15.12 8.45 16.72
CA THR A 349 -15.71 7.45 15.84
C THR A 349 -15.13 7.60 14.45
N ARG A 350 -14.84 6.51 13.75
CA ARG A 350 -14.10 6.60 12.49
C ARG A 350 -14.85 5.96 11.34
N ALA A 351 -15.08 6.73 10.29
CA ALA A 351 -15.53 6.28 8.98
C ALA A 351 -14.73 7.05 7.93
N GLY A 352 -14.17 6.36 6.93
CA GLY A 352 -13.34 6.99 5.91
C GLY A 352 -12.07 7.68 6.44
N HIS A 353 -11.58 7.31 7.63
CA HIS A 353 -10.33 7.84 8.17
C HIS A 353 -9.13 7.14 7.53
N THR A 354 -7.93 7.63 7.85
CA THR A 354 -6.66 6.96 7.55
C THR A 354 -5.94 6.54 8.82
N LEU A 355 -5.16 5.46 8.70
CA LEU A 355 -4.29 4.93 9.74
C LEU A 355 -2.90 4.78 9.12
N THR A 356 -2.03 5.75 9.36
CA THR A 356 -0.75 5.86 8.65
C THR A 356 0.41 5.69 9.62
N PRO A 357 1.36 4.77 9.38
CA PRO A 357 2.58 4.68 10.17
C PRO A 357 3.35 6.00 10.09
N VAL A 358 3.78 6.53 11.24
CA VAL A 358 4.59 7.75 11.29
C VAL A 358 5.99 7.50 11.83
N ASN A 359 6.13 6.66 12.86
CA ASN A 359 7.42 6.34 13.45
C ASN A 359 7.30 5.10 14.36
N ASP A 360 8.43 4.62 14.87
CA ASP A 360 8.48 3.78 16.06
C ASP A 360 9.02 4.60 17.24
N THR A 361 8.58 4.27 18.45
CA THR A 361 9.15 4.81 19.69
C THR A 361 10.62 4.35 19.87
N ALA A 362 11.35 4.96 20.80
CA ALA A 362 12.70 4.53 21.14
C ALA A 362 12.75 3.07 21.64
N GLU A 363 11.65 2.57 22.17
CA GLU A 363 11.46 1.18 22.60
C GLU A 363 11.05 0.22 21.46
N GLY A 364 10.93 0.72 20.21
CA GLY A 364 10.54 -0.08 19.05
C GLY A 364 9.03 -0.36 18.97
N LEU A 365 8.19 0.41 19.67
CA LEU A 365 6.73 0.30 19.59
C LEU A 365 6.18 1.18 18.46
N SER A 366 5.27 0.65 17.66
CA SER A 366 4.68 1.38 16.54
C SER A 366 3.88 2.60 16.97
N GLN A 367 4.06 3.70 16.23
CA GLN A 367 3.25 4.92 16.31
C GLN A 367 2.50 5.14 14.99
N LEU A 368 1.18 5.25 15.08
CA LEU A 368 0.30 5.43 13.92
C LEU A 368 -0.49 6.73 14.05
N LEU A 369 -0.49 7.56 13.01
CA LEU A 369 -1.36 8.72 12.90
C LEU A 369 -2.73 8.28 12.40
N VAL A 370 -3.76 8.59 13.21
CA VAL A 370 -5.16 8.41 12.85
C VAL A 370 -5.72 9.78 12.48
N TRP A 371 -6.10 9.96 11.21
CA TRP A 371 -6.54 11.25 10.70
C TRP A 371 -7.90 11.18 10.00
N GLY A 372 -8.76 12.16 10.28
CA GLY A 372 -10.04 12.36 9.62
C GLY A 372 -11.14 11.39 10.04
N GLY A 373 -12.23 11.39 9.28
CA GLY A 373 -13.45 10.65 9.61
C GLY A 373 -14.42 11.43 10.49
N THR A 374 -15.17 10.71 11.33
CA THR A 374 -16.32 11.26 12.07
C THR A 374 -15.95 11.76 13.46
N THR A 375 -16.76 12.66 14.03
CA THR A 375 -16.74 12.96 15.45
C THR A 375 -18.16 13.22 15.95
N PRO A 376 -18.52 12.81 17.18
CA PRO A 376 -19.81 13.10 17.79
C PRO A 376 -20.10 14.58 17.97
N ASP A 377 -19.06 15.35 18.28
CA ASP A 377 -19.17 16.76 18.56
C ASP A 377 -18.06 17.48 17.81
N ARG A 378 -18.50 18.38 16.94
CA ARG A 378 -17.64 19.12 16.02
C ARG A 378 -16.93 20.29 16.69
N SER A 379 -17.34 20.64 17.92
CA SER A 379 -16.61 21.61 18.73
C SER A 379 -15.21 21.14 19.13
N PHE A 380 -14.94 19.83 19.02
CA PHE A 380 -13.62 19.25 19.29
C PHE A 380 -12.58 19.48 18.17
N GLY A 381 -12.94 20.08 17.04
CA GLY A 381 -12.03 20.29 15.92
C GLY A 381 -11.74 19.01 15.13
N ASN A 382 -10.74 19.04 14.26
CA ASN A 382 -10.45 17.92 13.35
C ASN A 382 -10.01 16.66 14.13
N PRO A 383 -10.59 15.47 13.84
CA PRO A 383 -10.33 14.28 14.62
C PRO A 383 -8.95 13.73 14.23
N ALA A 384 -7.95 14.05 15.05
CA ALA A 384 -6.59 13.58 14.89
C ALA A 384 -6.08 13.04 16.22
N GLU A 385 -5.45 11.86 16.17
CA GLU A 385 -4.82 11.24 17.34
C GLU A 385 -3.66 10.37 16.90
N ILE A 386 -2.77 10.07 17.84
CA ILE A 386 -1.68 9.11 17.67
C ILE A 386 -2.01 7.87 18.48
N PHE A 387 -2.03 6.73 17.80
CA PHE A 387 -1.99 5.44 18.46
C PHE A 387 -0.52 5.08 18.74
N VAL A 388 -0.24 4.73 19.99
CA VAL A 388 1.03 4.14 20.41
C VAL A 388 0.76 2.71 20.88
N GLN A 389 1.42 1.75 20.24
CA GLN A 389 1.36 0.34 20.62
C GLN A 389 1.80 0.14 22.08
N SER A 390 1.21 -0.86 22.75
CA SER A 390 1.66 -1.34 24.05
C SER A 390 2.78 -2.36 23.90
N GLY A 391 3.84 -2.25 24.71
CA GLY A 391 4.90 -3.27 24.78
C GLY A 391 4.46 -4.63 25.35
N ARG A 392 3.17 -4.79 25.70
CA ARG A 392 2.55 -6.04 26.15
C ARG A 392 1.22 -6.30 25.44
N GLN A 393 1.10 -5.89 24.18
CA GLN A 393 -0.15 -5.98 23.42
C GLN A 393 -0.66 -7.43 23.36
N LEU A 394 0.21 -8.41 23.09
CA LEU A 394 -0.12 -9.85 23.13
C LEU A 394 -0.66 -10.36 24.48
N SER A 395 -0.38 -9.67 25.58
CA SER A 395 -0.93 -9.99 26.90
C SER A 395 -2.28 -9.30 27.18
N GLY A 396 -2.93 -8.75 26.14
CA GLY A 396 -4.21 -8.03 26.27
C GLY A 396 -4.07 -6.61 26.83
N VAL A 397 -2.85 -6.07 26.94
CA VAL A 397 -2.65 -4.69 27.41
C VAL A 397 -2.82 -3.75 26.24
N ASN A 398 -3.89 -2.96 26.27
CA ASN A 398 -4.20 -1.94 25.26
C ASN A 398 -3.01 -1.00 25.01
N GLY A 399 -2.80 -0.64 23.73
CA GLY A 399 -2.06 0.56 23.40
C GLY A 399 -2.80 1.83 23.86
N THR A 400 -2.21 2.98 23.60
CA THR A 400 -2.73 4.28 24.07
C THR A 400 -2.99 5.19 22.89
N PHE A 401 -4.13 5.88 22.91
CA PHE A 401 -4.39 7.01 22.04
C PHE A 401 -3.99 8.31 22.74
N LYS A 402 -3.35 9.20 21.99
CA LYS A 402 -3.03 10.57 22.43
C LYS A 402 -3.65 11.55 21.45
N GLU A 403 -4.38 12.53 21.95
CA GLU A 403 -4.79 13.66 21.12
C GLU A 403 -3.54 14.40 20.64
N VAL A 404 -3.59 14.91 19.42
CA VAL A 404 -2.54 15.76 18.88
C VAL A 404 -3.01 17.20 18.81
N VAL A 405 -2.12 18.13 19.13
CA VAL A 405 -2.36 19.54 18.84
C VAL A 405 -2.20 19.73 17.33
N ILE A 406 -3.19 20.34 16.68
CA ILE A 406 -3.08 20.68 15.25
C ILE A 406 -2.59 22.12 15.14
N THR A 407 -1.52 22.34 14.38
CA THR A 407 -1.01 23.68 14.06
C THR A 407 -1.07 23.94 12.56
N GLY A 408 -1.14 25.20 12.15
CA GLY A 408 -1.20 25.57 10.73
C GLY A 408 -2.62 25.65 10.17
N GLU A 409 -2.79 25.33 8.89
CA GLU A 409 -4.09 25.41 8.20
C GLU A 409 -4.87 24.11 8.39
N VAL A 410 -5.86 24.15 9.27
CA VAL A 410 -6.67 22.97 9.58
C VAL A 410 -7.62 22.66 8.41
N PRO A 411 -7.61 21.45 7.84
CA PRO A 411 -8.54 21.08 6.76
C PRO A 411 -9.98 21.04 7.28
N SER A 412 -10.94 20.99 6.36
CA SER A 412 -12.30 20.56 6.71
C SER A 412 -12.29 19.12 7.24
N PHE A 413 -13.39 18.71 7.87
CA PHE A 413 -13.57 17.33 8.30
C PHE A 413 -13.69 16.41 7.07
N THR A 414 -12.58 15.83 6.65
CA THR A 414 -12.52 15.03 5.42
C THR A 414 -12.73 13.54 5.72
N TYR A 415 -13.49 12.89 4.83
CA TYR A 415 -13.74 11.46 4.79
C TYR A 415 -13.18 10.89 3.49
N PHE A 416 -12.75 9.63 3.53
CA PHE A 416 -12.31 8.85 2.37
C PHE A 416 -11.19 9.56 1.57
N HIS A 417 -10.37 10.36 2.26
CA HIS A 417 -9.11 10.85 1.73
C HIS A 417 -8.09 9.71 1.70
N GLU A 418 -7.04 9.91 0.90
CA GLU A 418 -5.85 9.06 0.94
C GLU A 418 -4.73 9.77 1.70
N ALA A 419 -4.00 9.01 2.50
CA ALA A 419 -2.88 9.50 3.30
C ALA A 419 -1.61 8.72 2.96
N THR A 420 -0.75 9.33 2.15
CA THR A 420 0.48 8.71 1.67
C THR A 420 1.62 8.98 2.65
N PRO A 421 2.23 7.96 3.28
CA PRO A 421 3.40 8.16 4.12
C PRO A 421 4.60 8.64 3.28
N LEU A 422 5.39 9.54 3.85
CA LEU A 422 6.57 10.17 3.25
C LEU A 422 7.77 10.11 4.20
N THR A 423 8.93 10.55 3.72
CA THR A 423 10.13 10.69 4.53
C THR A 423 9.96 11.70 5.67
N GLY A 424 10.53 11.38 6.85
CA GLY A 424 10.64 12.32 7.98
C GLY A 424 9.33 12.59 8.72
N ASN A 425 8.56 11.53 9.03
CA ASN A 425 7.27 11.61 9.74
C ASN A 425 6.24 12.53 9.05
N ARG A 426 6.33 12.60 7.72
CA ARG A 426 5.42 13.38 6.89
C ARG A 426 4.38 12.48 6.25
N VAL A 427 3.20 13.01 6.04
CA VAL A 427 2.10 12.34 5.37
C VAL A 427 1.44 13.34 4.42
N LEU A 428 1.25 12.97 3.15
CA LEU A 428 0.47 13.78 2.22
C LEU A 428 -0.97 13.28 2.21
N MET A 429 -1.89 14.11 2.67
CA MET A 429 -3.32 13.90 2.58
C MET A 429 -3.84 14.46 1.25
N THR A 430 -4.64 13.68 0.51
CA THR A 430 -5.21 14.09 -0.78
C THR A 430 -6.66 13.65 -0.95
N GLY A 431 -7.46 14.52 -1.58
CA GLY A 431 -8.85 14.25 -1.94
C GLY A 431 -9.75 13.94 -0.75
N GLY A 432 -10.79 13.16 -1.00
CA GLY A 432 -11.84 12.87 -0.03
C GLY A 432 -13.02 13.83 -0.15
N VAL A 433 -13.99 13.69 0.75
CA VAL A 433 -15.17 14.55 0.84
C VAL A 433 -15.20 15.26 2.17
N ALA A 434 -15.48 16.57 2.13
CA ALA A 434 -15.62 17.37 3.33
C ALA A 434 -17.03 17.21 3.92
N TYR A 435 -17.14 17.42 5.23
CA TYR A 435 -18.42 17.58 5.89
C TYR A 435 -18.71 19.07 6.16
N GLU A 436 -19.77 19.61 5.54
CA GLU A 436 -20.19 21.02 5.66
C GLU A 436 -21.71 21.13 5.92
N GLY A 437 -22.17 20.52 7.01
CA GLY A 437 -23.61 20.30 7.27
C GLY A 437 -24.18 19.07 6.56
N GLY A 438 -23.36 18.41 5.76
CA GLY A 438 -23.57 17.15 5.06
C GLY A 438 -22.27 16.78 4.34
N LEU A 439 -22.14 15.54 3.85
CA LEU A 439 -21.01 15.18 2.99
C LEU A 439 -21.15 15.88 1.63
N THR A 440 -20.16 16.68 1.26
CA THR A 440 -20.14 17.44 0.01
C THR A 440 -19.58 16.62 -1.15
N ALA A 441 -19.65 17.16 -2.37
CA ALA A 441 -18.87 16.63 -3.48
C ALA A 441 -17.37 16.83 -3.16
N PRO A 442 -16.46 15.97 -3.64
CA PRO A 442 -15.05 16.16 -3.38
C PRO A 442 -14.55 17.48 -4.00
N HIS A 443 -13.72 18.25 -3.28
CA HIS A 443 -13.22 19.54 -3.76
C HIS A 443 -11.86 19.40 -4.47
N ALA A 444 -11.62 20.26 -5.45
CA ALA A 444 -10.41 20.23 -6.28
C ALA A 444 -9.13 20.68 -5.55
N ASP A 445 -9.28 21.37 -4.43
CA ASP A 445 -8.20 21.94 -3.65
C ASP A 445 -7.82 21.09 -2.42
N GLU A 446 -8.37 19.89 -2.25
CA GLU A 446 -8.12 19.03 -1.08
C GLU A 446 -6.73 18.37 -1.13
N ALA A 447 -5.70 19.07 -0.66
CA ALA A 447 -4.36 18.51 -0.46
C ALA A 447 -3.60 19.20 0.68
N TRP A 448 -3.04 18.41 1.60
CA TRP A 448 -2.31 18.90 2.77
C TRP A 448 -1.09 18.04 3.09
N LEU A 449 0.02 18.69 3.40
CA LEU A 449 1.18 18.05 3.98
C LEU A 449 1.08 18.10 5.51
N LEU A 450 0.96 16.93 6.12
CA LEU A 450 0.97 16.73 7.57
C LEU A 450 2.38 16.39 8.01
N THR A 451 2.91 17.07 9.02
CA THR A 451 4.20 16.74 9.64
C THR A 451 3.97 16.42 11.10
N PHE A 452 4.17 15.16 11.48
CA PHE A 452 4.03 14.71 12.85
C PHE A 452 5.31 15.00 13.65
N VAL A 453 5.14 15.59 14.83
CA VAL A 453 6.22 15.82 15.79
C VAL A 453 5.86 15.18 17.12
N ASP A 454 6.64 14.19 17.52
CA ASP A 454 6.47 13.52 18.81
C ASP A 454 6.97 14.39 19.98
N GLY A 455 6.40 14.18 21.16
CA GLY A 455 6.74 14.90 22.37
C GLY A 455 5.72 14.68 23.50
N PRO A 456 5.89 15.35 24.65
CA PRO A 456 4.93 15.29 25.76
C PRO A 456 3.53 15.76 25.36
N SER A 457 3.46 16.70 24.42
CA SER A 457 2.24 17.17 23.77
C SER A 457 2.46 17.03 22.26
N PRO A 458 2.18 15.84 21.69
CA PRO A 458 2.42 15.59 20.28
C PRO A 458 1.60 16.56 19.43
N PHE A 459 2.15 16.99 18.31
CA PHE A 459 1.43 17.89 17.40
C PHE A 459 1.62 17.49 15.94
N VAL A 460 0.67 17.93 15.12
CA VAL A 460 0.72 17.79 13.66
C VAL A 460 0.71 19.18 13.06
N ASN A 461 1.80 19.54 12.39
CA ASN A 461 1.85 20.75 11.60
C ASN A 461 1.22 20.49 10.22
N VAL A 462 0.20 21.26 9.89
CA VAL A 462 -0.56 21.13 8.66
C VAL A 462 -0.27 22.29 7.72
N VAL A 463 0.21 21.94 6.53
CA VAL A 463 0.49 22.91 5.47
C VAL A 463 -0.38 22.57 4.28
N LYS A 464 -1.26 23.49 3.88
CA LYS A 464 -1.97 23.39 2.61
C LYS A 464 -0.96 23.41 1.46
N VAL A 465 -1.07 22.44 0.56
CA VAL A 465 -0.30 22.43 -0.69
C VAL A 465 -1.25 22.75 -1.86
N PRO A 466 -0.74 23.06 -3.06
CA PRO A 466 -1.60 23.24 -4.22
C PRO A 466 -2.58 22.08 -4.40
N GLY A 467 -3.81 22.39 -4.81
CA GLY A 467 -4.86 21.42 -5.05
C GLY A 467 -4.58 20.48 -6.23
N LEU A 468 -5.25 19.32 -6.23
CA LEU A 468 -5.20 18.35 -7.32
C LEU A 468 -5.74 18.89 -8.66
N GLY A 469 -6.52 19.98 -8.62
CA GLY A 469 -7.16 20.61 -9.77
C GLY A 469 -8.50 19.98 -10.16
N ALA A 470 -8.79 18.77 -9.66
CA ALA A 470 -10.09 18.12 -9.75
C ALA A 470 -10.38 17.36 -8.45
N GLY A 471 -11.59 17.54 -7.92
CA GLY A 471 -12.02 16.85 -6.71
C GLY A 471 -12.21 15.37 -6.96
N ARG A 472 -11.73 14.54 -6.04
CA ARG A 472 -11.82 13.08 -6.16
C ARG A 472 -11.95 12.42 -4.79
N VAL A 473 -12.68 11.32 -4.75
CA VAL A 473 -12.81 10.41 -3.60
C VAL A 473 -12.62 8.97 -4.07
N PHE A 474 -12.15 8.09 -3.19
CA PHE A 474 -11.81 6.70 -3.56
C PHE A 474 -10.84 6.63 -4.75
N HIS A 475 -9.96 7.62 -4.87
CA HIS A 475 -8.76 7.54 -5.69
C HIS A 475 -7.69 6.74 -4.94
N THR A 476 -6.58 6.50 -5.60
CA THR A 476 -5.39 5.97 -4.96
C THR A 476 -4.31 7.04 -4.92
N ALA A 477 -3.61 7.18 -3.80
CA ALA A 477 -2.37 7.93 -3.70
C ALA A 477 -1.23 7.02 -3.22
N LEU A 478 -0.09 7.03 -3.92
CA LEU A 478 1.05 6.17 -3.64
C LEU A 478 2.36 6.94 -3.77
N SER A 479 3.36 6.54 -2.98
CA SER A 479 4.74 7.00 -3.15
C SER A 479 5.66 5.79 -3.24
N HIS A 480 6.64 5.85 -4.13
CA HIS A 480 7.61 4.78 -4.34
C HIS A 480 8.98 5.05 -3.72
N ASP A 481 9.25 6.32 -3.43
CA ASP A 481 10.52 6.81 -2.89
C ASP A 481 10.31 7.73 -1.69
N LEU A 482 9.07 7.79 -1.17
CA LEU A 482 8.66 8.59 -0.03
C LEU A 482 8.84 10.11 -0.22
N VAL A 483 8.97 10.55 -1.49
CA VAL A 483 9.13 11.96 -1.89
C VAL A 483 8.16 12.30 -3.02
N HIS A 484 8.12 11.51 -4.08
CA HIS A 484 7.21 11.72 -5.19
C HIS A 484 5.91 10.96 -4.96
N VAL A 485 4.79 11.66 -5.08
CA VAL A 485 3.45 11.08 -4.93
C VAL A 485 2.74 11.04 -6.28
N SER A 486 2.14 9.89 -6.57
CA SER A 486 1.25 9.70 -7.71
C SER A 486 -0.18 9.52 -7.20
N VAL A 487 -1.12 10.27 -7.77
CA VAL A 487 -2.56 10.19 -7.47
C VAL A 487 -3.29 9.72 -8.72
N LEU A 488 -4.04 8.62 -8.61
CA LEU A 488 -4.66 7.93 -9.74
C LEU A 488 -6.16 7.71 -9.55
N GLY A 489 -6.94 8.02 -10.58
CA GLY A 489 -8.37 7.76 -10.65
C GLY A 489 -9.19 8.52 -9.60
N GLY A 490 -10.28 7.89 -9.16
CA GLY A 490 -11.25 8.40 -8.19
C GLY A 490 -12.57 8.82 -8.80
N PHE A 491 -13.58 8.96 -7.96
CA PHE A 491 -14.93 9.40 -8.33
C PHE A 491 -15.13 10.90 -8.08
N VAL A 492 -15.95 11.53 -8.92
CA VAL A 492 -16.48 12.91 -8.74
C VAL A 492 -18.01 12.82 -8.56
N GLY A 493 -18.46 11.97 -7.62
CA GLY A 493 -19.85 11.54 -7.49
C GLY A 493 -19.99 10.06 -7.80
N LEU A 494 -20.84 9.69 -8.76
CA LEU A 494 -20.98 8.31 -9.25
C LEU A 494 -20.09 7.99 -10.45
N GLU A 495 -19.63 9.01 -11.18
CA GLU A 495 -18.77 8.82 -12.34
C GLU A 495 -17.30 8.95 -11.94
N ALA A 496 -16.46 8.12 -12.55
CA ALA A 496 -15.03 8.25 -12.42
C ALA A 496 -14.55 9.52 -13.12
N LEU A 497 -13.46 10.07 -12.61
CA LEU A 497 -12.79 11.19 -13.22
C LEU A 497 -12.28 10.81 -14.62
N THR A 498 -12.62 11.59 -15.64
CA THR A 498 -12.30 11.30 -17.05
C THR A 498 -11.15 12.12 -17.63
N SER A 499 -10.70 13.15 -16.92
CA SER A 499 -9.55 13.99 -17.27
C SER A 499 -8.66 14.14 -16.05
N ASP A 500 -7.36 14.44 -16.21
CA ASP A 500 -6.48 14.63 -15.06
C ASP A 500 -6.44 13.40 -14.11
N THR A 501 -6.59 12.21 -14.72
CA THR A 501 -6.72 10.92 -14.04
C THR A 501 -5.46 10.52 -13.30
N VAL A 502 -4.28 10.97 -13.74
CA VAL A 502 -2.99 10.72 -13.09
C VAL A 502 -2.27 12.03 -12.80
N LYS A 503 -2.08 12.34 -11.51
CA LYS A 503 -1.39 13.54 -11.02
C LYS A 503 -0.10 13.16 -10.30
N LEU A 504 0.93 13.99 -10.46
CA LEU A 504 2.24 13.82 -9.84
C LEU A 504 2.56 15.05 -8.98
N PHE A 505 3.14 14.80 -7.81
CA PHE A 505 3.59 15.85 -6.90
C PHE A 505 4.95 15.52 -6.32
N ASP A 506 5.82 16.52 -6.28
CA ASP A 506 7.13 16.45 -5.66
C ASP A 506 7.08 17.20 -4.33
N VAL A 507 7.10 16.46 -3.22
CA VAL A 507 7.00 17.04 -1.88
C VAL A 507 8.27 17.80 -1.45
N SER A 508 9.36 17.73 -2.23
CA SER A 508 10.55 18.56 -2.03
C SER A 508 10.27 20.02 -2.42
N ASN A 509 9.26 20.26 -3.25
CA ASN A 509 8.76 21.59 -3.60
C ASN A 509 7.25 21.67 -3.33
N THR A 510 6.90 21.92 -2.07
CA THR A 510 5.50 21.97 -1.60
C THR A 510 4.66 23.09 -2.20
N THR A 511 5.28 24.01 -2.94
CA THR A 511 4.60 25.12 -3.65
C THR A 511 4.36 24.82 -5.13
N SER A 512 4.94 23.74 -5.65
CA SER A 512 4.76 23.35 -7.05
C SER A 512 3.32 22.92 -7.32
N ALA A 513 2.80 23.29 -8.49
CA ALA A 513 1.52 22.76 -8.95
C ALA A 513 1.66 21.26 -9.27
N TRP A 514 0.57 20.51 -9.10
CA TRP A 514 0.51 19.12 -9.53
C TRP A 514 0.71 19.01 -11.04
N ALA A 515 1.60 18.13 -11.48
CA ALA A 515 1.79 17.83 -12.88
C ALA A 515 0.79 16.74 -13.32
N THR A 516 0.13 16.94 -14.48
CA THR A 516 -0.64 15.87 -15.11
C THR A 516 0.34 14.92 -15.81
N ALA A 517 0.33 13.63 -15.42
CA ALA A 517 1.19 12.63 -16.06
C ALA A 517 0.69 12.29 -17.47
N ALA A 518 1.62 11.92 -18.36
CA ALA A 518 1.30 11.41 -19.71
C ALA A 518 0.34 10.21 -19.66
N ALA A 519 0.49 9.34 -18.63
CA ALA A 519 -0.42 8.24 -18.33
C ALA A 519 -1.90 8.65 -18.25
N SER A 520 -2.23 9.92 -17.97
CA SER A 520 -3.63 10.36 -17.91
C SER A 520 -4.39 10.14 -19.22
N ALA A 521 -3.69 10.21 -20.36
CA ALA A 521 -4.30 10.01 -21.67
C ALA A 521 -4.64 8.54 -21.97
N THR A 522 -4.01 7.60 -21.27
CA THR A 522 -4.21 6.14 -21.48
C THR A 522 -4.90 5.48 -20.30
N PHE A 523 -4.93 6.09 -19.12
CA PHE A 523 -5.64 5.58 -17.95
C PHE A 523 -7.14 5.48 -18.22
N ALA A 524 -7.67 4.26 -18.21
CA ALA A 524 -9.11 4.03 -18.24
C ALA A 524 -9.73 4.64 -16.97
N PRO A 525 -10.64 5.63 -17.09
CA PRO A 525 -11.30 6.27 -15.96
C PRO A 525 -11.89 5.23 -15.00
N ARG A 526 -11.49 5.30 -13.73
CA ARG A 526 -12.03 4.44 -12.67
C ARG A 526 -11.87 5.03 -11.28
N GLY A 527 -12.79 4.68 -10.39
CA GLY A 527 -12.71 4.92 -8.96
C GLY A 527 -12.90 3.63 -8.16
N GLY A 528 -12.52 3.67 -6.89
CA GLY A 528 -12.66 2.52 -5.99
C GLY A 528 -11.78 1.33 -6.38
N GLN A 529 -10.68 1.54 -7.08
CA GLN A 529 -9.70 0.47 -7.34
C GLN A 529 -8.84 0.18 -6.10
N ALA A 530 -8.29 -1.03 -6.04
CA ALA A 530 -7.19 -1.35 -5.13
C ALA A 530 -5.86 -0.96 -5.76
N ALA A 531 -4.88 -0.63 -4.91
CA ALA A 531 -3.52 -0.43 -5.38
C ALA A 531 -2.48 -0.68 -4.31
N VAL A 532 -1.27 -1.01 -4.76
CA VAL A 532 -0.09 -1.18 -3.90
C VAL A 532 1.18 -0.85 -4.68
N THR A 533 2.20 -0.33 -4.00
CA THR A 533 3.52 -0.11 -4.59
C THR A 533 4.42 -1.33 -4.39
N GLY A 534 4.94 -1.87 -5.48
CA GLY A 534 5.86 -3.01 -5.45
C GLY A 534 7.32 -2.59 -5.20
N PRO A 535 8.22 -3.56 -4.95
CA PRO A 535 9.63 -3.30 -4.64
C PRO A 535 10.42 -2.62 -5.78
N SER A 536 9.92 -2.70 -7.02
CA SER A 536 10.49 -2.01 -8.18
C SER A 536 10.19 -0.51 -8.21
N GLY A 537 9.32 -0.03 -7.31
CA GLY A 537 8.76 1.31 -7.31
C GLY A 537 7.58 1.51 -8.28
N ALA A 538 7.24 0.49 -9.08
CA ALA A 538 6.00 0.48 -9.84
C ALA A 538 4.80 0.19 -8.93
N ALA A 539 3.62 0.67 -9.30
CA ALA A 539 2.38 0.46 -8.58
C ALA A 539 1.47 -0.52 -9.33
N LEU A 540 0.97 -1.53 -8.64
CA LEU A 540 -0.15 -2.35 -9.11
C LEU A 540 -1.46 -1.60 -8.89
N LEU A 541 -2.35 -1.66 -9.87
CA LEU A 541 -3.72 -1.17 -9.83
C LEU A 541 -4.64 -2.33 -10.21
N ALA A 542 -5.66 -2.58 -9.41
CA ALA A 542 -6.59 -3.67 -9.67
C ALA A 542 -8.05 -3.27 -9.41
N GLY A 543 -8.92 -3.57 -10.38
CA GLY A 543 -10.35 -3.33 -10.29
C GLY A 543 -10.70 -1.86 -10.42
N GLY A 544 -11.80 -1.46 -9.78
CA GLY A 544 -12.41 -0.14 -9.91
C GLY A 544 -13.25 -0.04 -11.18
N ASP A 545 -14.15 0.94 -11.20
CA ASP A 545 -15.11 1.10 -12.29
C ASP A 545 -15.19 2.56 -12.74
N GLY A 546 -15.47 2.76 -14.02
CA GLY A 546 -15.71 4.06 -14.62
C GLY A 546 -17.02 4.71 -14.14
N SER A 547 -17.96 3.89 -13.66
CA SER A 547 -19.21 4.38 -13.08
C SER A 547 -19.72 3.45 -11.99
N ALA A 548 -20.20 4.01 -10.88
CA ALA A 548 -20.94 3.28 -9.85
C ALA A 548 -22.43 3.09 -10.23
N ARG A 549 -22.78 3.13 -11.51
CA ARG A 549 -24.13 2.89 -12.04
C ARG A 549 -24.26 1.50 -12.64
N ALA A 550 -25.50 1.02 -12.73
CA ALA A 550 -25.82 -0.20 -13.45
C ALA A 550 -25.34 -0.10 -14.90
N HIS A 551 -24.34 -0.92 -15.22
CA HIS A 551 -23.86 -1.15 -16.58
C HIS A 551 -24.12 -2.61 -16.94
N GLY A 552 -24.31 -2.89 -18.23
CA GLY A 552 -24.85 -4.16 -18.69
C GLY A 552 -23.97 -5.37 -18.34
N ALA A 553 -22.98 -5.65 -19.18
CA ALA A 553 -22.16 -6.84 -19.03
C ALA A 553 -21.06 -6.64 -17.97
N GLN A 554 -20.88 -7.63 -17.10
CA GLN A 554 -19.73 -7.69 -16.19
C GLN A 554 -18.44 -7.70 -17.01
N GLN A 555 -17.54 -6.80 -16.66
CA GLN A 555 -16.22 -6.72 -17.28
C GLN A 555 -15.25 -7.67 -16.56
N ARG A 556 -14.18 -8.08 -17.25
CA ARG A 556 -13.06 -8.76 -16.58
C ARG A 556 -12.32 -7.78 -15.69
N GLN A 557 -11.70 -8.29 -14.63
CA GLN A 557 -10.88 -7.51 -13.72
C GLN A 557 -9.78 -6.77 -14.49
N SER A 558 -9.71 -5.46 -14.35
CA SER A 558 -8.58 -4.68 -14.84
C SER A 558 -7.39 -4.85 -13.89
N VAL A 559 -6.22 -5.20 -14.43
CA VAL A 559 -4.96 -5.28 -13.68
C VAL A 559 -3.88 -4.55 -14.47
N GLU A 560 -3.37 -3.47 -13.90
CA GLU A 560 -2.41 -2.57 -14.55
C GLU A 560 -1.21 -2.31 -13.63
N ILE A 561 -0.03 -2.12 -14.22
CA ILE A 561 1.16 -1.65 -13.53
C ILE A 561 1.47 -0.23 -14.01
N PHE A 562 1.44 0.73 -13.10
CA PHE A 562 1.87 2.11 -13.34
C PHE A 562 3.32 2.27 -12.91
N THR A 563 4.17 2.81 -13.79
CA THR A 563 5.57 3.11 -13.44
C THR A 563 5.76 4.62 -13.40
N PRO A 564 6.00 5.23 -12.22
CA PRO A 564 6.21 6.68 -12.13
C PRO A 564 7.42 7.13 -12.97
N PRO A 565 7.40 8.33 -13.59
CA PRO A 565 8.54 8.83 -14.37
C PRO A 565 9.74 9.24 -13.50
N THR A 566 9.57 9.28 -12.17
CA THR A 566 10.56 9.69 -11.19
C THR A 566 11.38 8.54 -10.60
N VAL A 567 11.17 7.30 -11.07
CA VAL A 567 12.00 6.16 -10.67
C VAL A 567 13.47 6.37 -11.08
N PRO A 568 14.45 5.81 -10.35
CA PRO A 568 15.86 5.95 -10.70
C PRO A 568 16.19 5.35 -12.06
N VAL A 569 17.03 6.00 -12.86
CA VAL A 569 17.47 5.50 -14.18
C VAL A 569 18.97 5.13 -14.21
N PRO A 570 19.41 4.17 -15.05
CA PRO A 570 20.79 3.68 -15.12
C PRO A 570 21.90 4.71 -15.38
#